data_AF-A0A960FRH3-F1
#
_entry.id   AF-A0A960FRH3-F1
#
_cell.length_a   1.000
_cell.length_b   1.000
_cell.length_c   1.000
_cell.angle_alpha   90.00
_cell.angle_beta   90.00
_cell.angle_gamma   90.00
#
_symmetry.space_group_name_H-M   'P 1'
#
loop_
_entity.id
_entity.type
_entity.pdbx_description
1 polymer ?
#
loop_
_entity_poly.entity_id
_entity_poly.type
_entity_poly.pdbx_seq_one_letter_code
_entity_poly.pdbx_strand_id
1 'polypeptide(L)'
;MADTEDHALSVVGRALHEVMPERSSEVLLTGVGGAMARSVAVGPPSSGCQVPSTERCPAARNGQRLVFPTPSSLDACWYLQERPDGPCSAVCAPLSVAGNAVGIIHVVAPELQPPADHELATIDLIARKTSESLSTIRAFGHASTQARTDPLTGLLNRRSLEQAAATLDDEGTPYVVAFADLDRFKVLNDTHGHAAGDAALRLFARVLRSSVRPDDITSRWGGEEFLL
;
A
#
# COMPACT_ATOMS: atom_id res chain seq x y z
N MET A 1 11.06 13.94 4.31
CA MET A 1 11.00 12.49 4.01
C MET A 1 9.55 12.20 3.65
N ALA A 2 9.26 11.31 2.70
CA ALA A 2 7.86 11.00 2.38
C ALA A 2 7.33 9.99 3.40
N ASP A 3 6.40 10.43 4.24
CA ASP A 3 5.91 9.63 5.37
C ASP A 3 4.73 8.72 4.97
N THR A 4 4.20 8.90 3.75
CA THR A 4 3.11 8.08 3.16
C THR A 4 3.42 7.73 1.70
N GLU A 5 2.80 6.66 1.17
CA GLU A 5 2.92 6.29 -0.25
C GLU A 5 2.43 7.44 -1.15
N ASP A 6 1.33 8.11 -0.80
CA ASP A 6 0.78 9.24 -1.57
C ASP A 6 1.77 10.40 -1.69
N HIS A 7 2.48 10.73 -0.60
CA HIS A 7 3.48 11.79 -0.65
C HIS A 7 4.69 11.37 -1.51
N ALA A 8 5.12 10.12 -1.43
CA ALA A 8 6.19 9.59 -2.29
C ALA A 8 5.79 9.67 -3.76
N LEU A 9 4.56 9.26 -4.09
CA LEU A 9 4.01 9.31 -5.44
C LEU A 9 3.85 10.74 -5.97
N SER A 10 3.44 11.68 -5.14
CA SER A 10 3.39 13.11 -5.49
C SER A 10 4.77 13.67 -5.86
N VAL A 11 5.82 13.31 -5.11
CA VAL A 11 7.20 13.70 -5.44
C VAL A 11 7.63 13.09 -6.78
N VAL A 12 7.30 11.83 -7.04
CA VAL A 12 7.62 11.15 -8.29
C VAL A 12 6.90 11.79 -9.48
N GLY A 13 5.62 12.13 -9.32
CA GLY A 13 4.86 12.84 -10.35
C GLY A 13 5.50 14.17 -10.74
N ARG A 14 5.91 14.98 -9.75
CA ARG A 14 6.64 16.22 -10.01
C ARG A 14 7.95 15.98 -10.75
N ALA A 15 8.75 15.02 -10.31
CA ALA A 15 10.03 14.69 -10.95
C ALA A 15 9.85 14.23 -12.41
N LEU A 16 8.83 13.41 -12.69
CA LEU A 16 8.51 12.98 -14.05
C LEU A 16 8.09 14.17 -14.92
N HIS A 17 7.27 15.08 -14.40
CA HIS A 17 6.82 16.26 -15.14
C HIS A 17 7.96 17.25 -15.41
N GLU A 18 8.86 17.48 -14.44
CA GLU A 18 9.99 18.39 -14.60
C GLU A 18 11.00 17.89 -15.66
N VAL A 19 11.25 16.58 -15.70
CA VAL A 19 12.22 15.98 -16.62
C VAL A 19 11.62 15.74 -18.01
N MET A 20 10.34 15.36 -18.08
CA MET A 20 9.67 14.98 -19.32
C MET A 20 8.32 15.70 -19.49
N PRO A 21 8.29 17.04 -19.56
CA PRO A 21 7.05 17.82 -19.56
C PRO A 21 6.15 17.52 -20.77
N GLU A 22 6.77 17.24 -21.92
CA GLU A 22 6.09 16.98 -23.20
C GLU A 22 5.65 15.52 -23.37
N ARG A 23 5.87 14.65 -22.37
CA ARG A 23 5.56 13.21 -22.47
C ARG A 23 4.49 12.81 -21.48
N SER A 24 3.56 11.98 -21.94
CA SER A 24 2.60 11.35 -21.03
C SER A 24 3.32 10.27 -20.23
N SER A 25 3.44 10.51 -18.93
CA SER A 25 4.15 9.65 -17.98
C SER A 25 3.21 9.26 -16.86
N GLU A 26 3.22 7.99 -16.47
CA GLU A 26 2.36 7.48 -15.41
C GLU A 26 3.09 6.47 -14.54
N VAL A 27 2.61 6.35 -13.30
CA VAL A 27 3.02 5.31 -12.37
C VAL A 27 1.81 4.45 -12.08
N LEU A 28 1.95 3.15 -12.31
CA LEU A 28 0.97 2.15 -11.92
C LEU A 28 1.51 1.37 -10.75
N LEU A 29 0.73 1.24 -9.69
CA LEU A 29 1.05 0.38 -8.55
C LEU A 29 0.01 -0.72 -8.42
N THR A 30 0.45 -1.84 -7.85
CA THR A 30 -0.40 -2.98 -7.53
C THR A 30 -1.15 -2.67 -6.23
N GLY A 31 -2.48 -2.68 -6.30
CA GLY A 31 -3.37 -2.53 -5.14
C GLY A 31 -3.66 -3.85 -4.42
N VAL A 32 -4.54 -3.79 -3.42
CA VAL A 32 -5.04 -4.98 -2.72
C VAL A 32 -5.85 -5.84 -3.70
N GLY A 33 -5.36 -7.03 -4.02
CA GLY A 33 -5.95 -7.92 -5.04
C GLY A 33 -5.09 -8.14 -6.29
N GLY A 34 -3.90 -7.53 -6.38
CA GLY A 34 -2.95 -7.81 -7.46
C GLY A 34 -3.21 -7.05 -8.77
N ALA A 35 -4.30 -6.28 -8.84
CA ALA A 35 -4.60 -5.42 -9.97
C ALA A 35 -3.71 -4.17 -9.96
N MET A 36 -3.18 -3.81 -11.12
CA MET A 36 -2.47 -2.55 -11.29
C MET A 36 -3.46 -1.41 -11.51
N ALA A 37 -3.28 -0.35 -10.74
CA ALA A 37 -4.05 0.88 -10.84
C ALA A 37 -3.10 2.06 -11.08
N ARG A 38 -3.55 3.03 -11.87
CA ARG A 38 -2.83 4.27 -12.09
C ARG A 38 -2.83 5.09 -10.79
N SER A 39 -1.64 5.34 -10.26
CA SER A 39 -1.43 6.13 -9.04
C SER A 39 -0.93 7.54 -9.33
N VAL A 40 -0.24 7.74 -10.46
CA VAL A 40 0.24 9.04 -10.93
C VAL A 40 0.04 9.15 -12.44
N ALA A 41 -0.33 10.33 -12.91
CA ALA A 41 -0.39 10.67 -14.34
C ALA A 41 0.08 12.11 -14.53
N VAL A 42 1.04 12.34 -15.42
CA VAL A 42 1.57 13.68 -15.75
C VAL A 42 1.81 13.83 -17.25
N GLY A 43 1.80 15.07 -17.73
CA GLY A 43 1.96 15.39 -19.14
C GLY A 43 0.66 15.32 -19.94
N PRO A 44 0.73 15.21 -21.29
CA PRO A 44 -0.44 15.18 -22.16
C PRO A 44 -1.41 14.03 -21.82
N PRO A 45 -2.73 14.23 -22.02
CA PRO A 45 -3.72 13.18 -21.82
C PRO A 45 -3.42 11.95 -22.67
N SER A 46 -3.56 10.78 -22.06
CA SER A 46 -3.39 9.52 -22.79
C SER A 46 -4.22 8.41 -22.14
N SER A 47 -4.62 7.42 -22.95
CA SER A 47 -5.27 6.18 -22.50
C SER A 47 -4.41 5.43 -21.46
N GLY A 48 -3.10 5.65 -21.51
CA GLY A 48 -2.09 5.04 -20.66
C GLY A 48 -2.05 3.51 -20.75
N CYS A 49 -1.46 2.90 -19.74
CA CYS A 49 -1.07 1.51 -19.73
C CYS A 49 -2.21 0.66 -19.16
N GLN A 50 -2.66 -0.33 -19.94
CA GLN A 50 -3.81 -1.18 -19.58
C GLN A 50 -3.41 -2.55 -19.05
N VAL A 51 -2.14 -2.74 -18.71
CA VAL A 51 -1.69 -4.03 -18.20
C VAL A 51 -2.33 -4.30 -16.83
N PRO A 52 -3.00 -5.45 -16.63
CA PRO A 52 -3.85 -5.67 -15.47
C PRO A 52 -3.07 -6.06 -14.21
N SER A 53 -1.88 -6.61 -14.35
CA SER A 53 -1.04 -7.05 -13.23
C SER A 53 0.45 -7.05 -13.61
N THR A 54 1.34 -7.03 -12.61
CA THR A 54 2.79 -7.09 -12.83
C THR A 54 3.22 -8.38 -13.55
N GLU A 55 2.54 -9.50 -13.29
CA GLU A 55 2.75 -10.78 -13.98
C GLU A 55 2.42 -10.74 -15.48
N ARG A 56 1.64 -9.76 -15.93
CA ARG A 56 1.32 -9.57 -17.35
C ARG A 56 2.14 -8.46 -18.00
N CYS A 57 2.99 -7.76 -17.25
CA CYS A 57 3.88 -6.72 -17.77
C CYS A 57 5.26 -7.30 -18.09
N PRO A 58 5.75 -7.26 -19.36
CA PRO A 58 7.08 -7.76 -19.70
C PRO A 58 8.21 -7.11 -18.90
N ALA A 59 8.15 -5.79 -18.68
CA ALA A 59 9.18 -5.07 -17.92
C ALA A 59 9.20 -5.47 -16.44
N ALA A 60 8.02 -5.62 -15.82
CA ALA A 60 7.91 -6.07 -14.43
C ALA A 60 8.39 -7.51 -14.26
N ARG A 61 7.98 -8.43 -15.15
CA ARG A 61 8.43 -9.83 -15.12
C ARG A 61 9.93 -9.99 -15.27
N ASN A 62 10.54 -9.18 -16.15
CA ASN A 62 11.97 -9.24 -16.39
C ASN A 62 12.79 -8.44 -15.36
N GLY A 63 12.13 -7.66 -14.49
CA GLY A 63 12.80 -6.85 -13.47
C GLY A 63 13.72 -5.76 -14.04
N GLN A 64 13.56 -5.39 -15.31
CA GLN A 64 14.39 -4.40 -15.99
C GLN A 64 13.57 -3.46 -16.86
N ARG A 65 14.11 -2.25 -17.10
CA ARG A 65 13.52 -1.30 -18.05
C ARG A 65 13.49 -1.93 -19.44
N LEU A 66 12.33 -1.89 -20.09
CA LEU A 66 12.18 -2.22 -21.50
C LEU A 66 11.78 -0.98 -22.30
N VAL A 67 12.29 -0.92 -23.53
CA VAL A 67 11.98 0.13 -24.50
C VAL A 67 11.31 -0.55 -25.69
N PHE A 68 10.15 -0.05 -26.08
CA PHE A 68 9.37 -0.52 -27.20
C PHE A 68 9.32 0.60 -28.24
N PRO A 69 10.14 0.55 -29.30
CA PRO A 69 10.12 1.57 -30.35
C PRO A 69 8.78 1.62 -31.10
N THR A 70 8.09 0.49 -31.23
CA THR A 70 6.78 0.39 -31.87
C THR A 70 5.99 -0.75 -31.20
N PRO A 71 4.64 -0.72 -31.21
CA PRO A 71 3.84 -1.85 -30.75
C PRO A 71 4.04 -3.10 -31.62
N SER A 72 4.55 -2.96 -32.84
CA SER A 72 4.77 -4.07 -33.77
C SER A 72 6.08 -4.83 -33.54
N SER A 73 6.90 -4.44 -32.55
CA SER A 73 8.12 -5.18 -32.21
C SER A 73 7.79 -6.60 -31.74
N LEU A 74 8.67 -7.56 -32.07
CA LEU A 74 8.51 -8.97 -31.71
C LEU A 74 8.33 -9.20 -30.20
N ASP A 75 8.98 -8.37 -29.40
CA ASP A 75 8.98 -8.39 -27.93
C ASP A 75 8.09 -7.28 -27.33
N ALA A 76 7.26 -6.62 -28.15
CA ALA A 76 6.37 -5.57 -27.68
C ALA A 76 5.40 -6.09 -26.62
N CYS A 77 5.07 -5.24 -25.67
CA CYS A 77 4.00 -5.50 -24.72
C CYS A 77 2.66 -5.68 -25.46
N TRP A 78 1.95 -6.77 -25.18
CA TRP A 78 0.61 -7.04 -25.74
C TRP A 78 -0.35 -5.85 -25.55
N TYR A 79 -0.36 -5.27 -24.34
CA TYR A 79 -1.22 -4.14 -24.00
C TYR A 79 -0.84 -2.82 -24.68
N LEU A 80 0.36 -2.74 -25.26
CA LEU A 80 0.77 -1.62 -26.09
C LEU A 80 0.18 -1.74 -27.52
N GLN A 81 0.00 -2.96 -28.02
CA GLN A 81 -0.60 -3.23 -29.33
C GLN A 81 -2.09 -2.88 -29.37
N GLU A 82 -2.79 -3.09 -28.25
CA GLU A 82 -4.23 -2.84 -28.12
C GLU A 82 -4.56 -1.41 -27.66
N ARG A 83 -3.59 -0.49 -27.71
CA ARG A 83 -3.75 0.84 -27.15
C ARG A 83 -4.78 1.69 -27.92
N PRO A 84 -5.77 2.30 -27.24
CA PRO A 84 -6.82 3.09 -27.90
C PRO A 84 -6.33 4.34 -28.64
N ASP A 85 -5.25 4.98 -28.16
CA ASP A 85 -4.73 6.23 -28.76
C ASP A 85 -3.96 5.99 -30.07
N GLY A 86 -3.86 4.75 -30.53
CA GLY A 86 -3.03 4.36 -31.67
C GLY A 86 -1.59 4.01 -31.29
N PRO A 87 -0.74 3.74 -32.29
CA PRO A 87 0.61 3.24 -32.06
C PRO A 87 1.54 4.30 -31.50
N CYS A 88 2.43 3.89 -30.60
CA CYS A 88 3.40 4.76 -29.95
C CYS A 88 4.68 4.00 -29.58
N SER A 89 5.76 4.74 -29.32
CA SER A 89 6.89 4.20 -28.57
C SER A 89 6.56 4.23 -27.08
N ALA A 90 7.09 3.28 -26.31
CA ALA A 90 6.92 3.24 -24.87
C ALA A 90 8.18 2.81 -24.14
N VAL A 91 8.33 3.29 -22.91
CA VAL A 91 9.33 2.84 -21.95
C VAL A 91 8.60 2.40 -20.70
N CYS A 92 8.93 1.20 -20.22
CA CYS A 92 8.39 0.67 -18.99
C CYS A 92 9.55 0.34 -18.04
N ALA A 93 9.62 0.99 -16.88
CA ALA A 93 10.60 0.71 -15.84
C ALA A 93 9.91 0.13 -14.59
N PRO A 94 10.32 -1.05 -14.10
CA PRO A 94 9.65 -1.68 -12.97
C PRO A 94 9.98 -0.98 -11.64
N LEU A 95 8.99 -0.92 -10.76
CA LEU A 95 9.14 -0.54 -9.36
C LEU A 95 9.14 -1.81 -8.52
N SER A 96 10.20 -2.04 -7.75
CA SER A 96 10.41 -3.32 -7.05
C SER A 96 10.64 -3.12 -5.56
N VAL A 97 9.97 -3.94 -4.74
CA VAL A 97 10.13 -3.97 -3.28
C VAL A 97 10.50 -5.39 -2.88
N ALA A 98 11.60 -5.54 -2.13
CA ALA A 98 12.12 -6.84 -1.70
C ALA A 98 12.23 -7.88 -2.85
N GLY A 99 12.69 -7.43 -4.03
CA GLY A 99 12.86 -8.28 -5.22
C GLY A 99 11.59 -8.58 -6.00
N ASN A 100 10.42 -8.12 -5.55
CA ASN A 100 9.15 -8.32 -6.26
C ASN A 100 8.70 -7.02 -6.93
N ALA A 101 8.30 -7.10 -8.19
CA ALA A 101 7.72 -5.95 -8.88
C ALA A 101 6.35 -5.62 -8.27
N VAL A 102 6.21 -4.38 -7.77
CA VAL A 102 4.99 -3.85 -7.17
C VAL A 102 4.30 -2.83 -8.06
N GLY A 103 4.93 -2.44 -9.17
CA GLY A 103 4.38 -1.48 -10.11
C GLY A 103 5.31 -1.20 -11.28
N ILE A 104 4.93 -0.23 -12.10
CA ILE A 104 5.70 0.24 -13.25
C ILE A 104 5.61 1.75 -13.39
N ILE A 105 6.69 2.36 -13.87
CA ILE A 105 6.65 3.66 -14.53
C ILE A 105 6.47 3.38 -16.03
N HIS A 106 5.48 4.02 -16.63
CA HIS A 106 5.21 3.94 -18.07
C HIS A 106 5.29 5.33 -18.68
N VAL A 107 6.09 5.47 -19.73
CA VAL A 107 6.25 6.72 -20.48
C VAL A 107 5.99 6.43 -21.94
N VAL A 108 5.16 7.24 -22.59
CA VAL A 108 4.91 7.12 -24.04
C VAL A 108 5.53 8.26 -24.83
N ALA A 109 5.81 7.97 -26.08
CA ALA A 109 6.39 8.86 -27.05
C ALA A 109 5.83 8.58 -28.45
N PRO A 110 5.97 9.49 -29.43
CA PRO A 110 5.61 9.20 -30.82
C PRO A 110 6.26 7.90 -31.31
N GLU A 111 5.56 7.16 -32.18
CA GLU A 111 6.06 5.89 -32.70
C GLU A 111 7.43 6.06 -33.38
N LEU A 112 8.31 5.06 -33.16
CA LEU A 112 9.70 5.04 -33.61
C LEU A 112 10.57 6.18 -33.05
N GLN A 113 10.10 6.89 -32.03
CA GLN A 113 10.81 7.97 -31.36
C GLN A 113 10.81 7.76 -29.84
N PRO A 114 11.41 6.65 -29.34
CA PRO A 114 11.50 6.42 -27.90
C PRO A 114 12.27 7.55 -27.20
N PRO A 115 12.07 7.73 -25.89
CA PRO A 115 12.89 8.64 -25.08
C PRO A 115 14.39 8.42 -25.29
N ALA A 116 15.15 9.52 -25.33
CA ALA A 116 16.59 9.49 -25.54
C ALA A 116 17.32 8.90 -24.33
N ASP A 117 18.58 8.46 -24.52
CA ASP A 117 19.35 7.77 -23.48
C ASP A 117 19.44 8.52 -22.14
N HIS A 118 19.53 9.85 -22.17
CA HIS A 118 19.55 10.67 -20.96
C HIS A 118 18.20 10.67 -20.23
N GLU A 119 17.09 10.63 -20.96
CA GLU A 119 15.73 10.47 -20.39
C GLU A 119 15.59 9.07 -19.79
N LEU A 120 16.07 8.03 -20.49
CA LEU A 120 16.08 6.65 -20.01
C LEU A 120 16.86 6.50 -18.70
N ALA A 121 18.05 7.09 -18.61
CA ALA A 121 18.84 7.11 -17.39
C ALA A 121 18.12 7.82 -16.23
N THR A 122 17.37 8.88 -16.55
CA THR A 122 16.60 9.61 -15.53
C THR A 122 15.38 8.81 -15.08
N ILE A 123 14.69 8.12 -15.99
CA ILE A 123 13.60 7.18 -15.67
C ILE A 123 14.10 6.09 -14.71
N ASP A 124 15.28 5.50 -14.96
CA ASP A 124 15.86 4.49 -14.07
C ASP A 124 16.14 5.05 -12.67
N LEU A 125 16.67 6.27 -12.59
CA LEU A 125 16.94 6.93 -11.31
C LEU A 125 15.64 7.16 -10.53
N ILE A 126 14.59 7.64 -11.20
CA ILE A 126 13.28 7.86 -10.59
C ILE A 126 12.69 6.51 -10.14
N ALA A 127 12.74 5.48 -10.99
CA ALA A 127 12.23 4.15 -10.67
C ALA A 127 12.91 3.55 -9.44
N ARG A 128 14.25 3.65 -9.36
CA ARG A 128 15.03 3.19 -8.21
C ARG A 128 14.69 3.95 -6.93
N LYS A 129 14.70 5.29 -6.96
CA LYS A 129 14.37 6.09 -5.77
C LYS A 129 12.94 5.86 -5.29
N THR A 130 12.01 5.69 -6.23
CA THR A 130 10.61 5.35 -5.91
C THR A 130 10.53 3.98 -5.22
N SER A 131 11.22 2.99 -5.78
CA SER A 131 11.31 1.63 -5.21
C SER A 131 11.86 1.64 -3.78
N GLU A 132 12.95 2.38 -3.53
CA GLU A 132 13.55 2.55 -2.20
C GLU A 132 12.57 3.20 -1.21
N SER A 133 11.88 4.26 -1.64
CA SER A 133 10.87 4.94 -0.81
C SER A 133 9.69 4.02 -0.48
N LEU A 134 9.12 3.33 -1.47
CA LEU A 134 8.02 2.38 -1.28
C LEU A 134 8.44 1.23 -0.36
N SER A 135 9.65 0.70 -0.53
CA SER A 135 10.16 -0.36 0.35
C SER A 135 10.25 0.10 1.80
N THR A 136 10.71 1.34 2.02
CA THR A 136 10.83 1.93 3.35
C THR A 136 9.44 2.13 3.96
N ILE A 137 8.53 2.79 3.25
CA ILE A 137 7.16 3.08 3.71
C ILE A 137 6.41 1.79 4.03
N ARG A 138 6.48 0.77 3.15
CA ARG A 138 5.82 -0.52 3.38
C ARG A 138 6.43 -1.29 4.55
N ALA A 139 7.75 -1.26 4.73
CA ALA A 139 8.39 -1.89 5.88
C ALA A 139 7.91 -1.27 7.19
N PHE A 140 7.84 0.06 7.28
CA PHE A 140 7.29 0.76 8.44
C PHE A 140 5.78 0.49 8.63
N GLY A 141 5.01 0.49 7.54
CA GLY A 141 3.57 0.18 7.55
C GLY A 141 3.27 -1.25 8.03
N HIS A 142 4.06 -2.24 7.61
CA HIS A 142 3.93 -3.64 8.05
C HIS A 142 4.27 -3.80 9.53
N ALA A 143 5.36 -3.16 9.99
CA ALA A 143 5.71 -3.13 11.41
C ALA A 143 4.60 -2.48 12.28
N SER A 144 3.89 -1.50 11.73
CA SER A 144 2.74 -0.85 12.40
C SER A 144 1.47 -1.72 12.37
N THR A 145 1.18 -2.39 11.24
CA THR A 145 -0.05 -3.18 11.03
C THR A 145 -0.05 -4.50 11.82
N GLN A 146 1.11 -5.14 11.99
CA GLN A 146 1.25 -6.36 12.81
C GLN A 146 1.07 -6.08 14.32
N ALA A 147 0.98 -4.81 14.71
CA ALA A 147 0.80 -4.35 16.07
C ALA A 147 -0.55 -3.63 16.26
N ARG A 148 -1.64 -4.06 15.59
CA ARG A 148 -2.98 -3.49 15.81
C ARG A 148 -3.84 -4.22 16.84
N THR A 149 -3.69 -5.53 16.91
CA THR A 149 -4.51 -6.37 17.79
C THR A 149 -3.68 -6.96 18.92
N ASP A 150 -4.31 -7.17 20.07
CA ASP A 150 -3.73 -7.97 21.15
C ASP A 150 -3.67 -9.45 20.72
N PRO A 151 -2.49 -10.10 20.72
CA PRO A 151 -2.33 -11.45 20.18
C PRO A 151 -3.05 -12.53 21.00
N LEU A 152 -3.38 -12.25 22.26
CA LEU A 152 -4.08 -13.21 23.11
C LEU A 152 -5.58 -13.23 22.82
N THR A 153 -6.19 -12.05 22.71
CA THR A 153 -7.65 -11.86 22.64
C THR A 153 -8.17 -11.59 21.24
N GLY A 154 -7.32 -11.10 20.33
CA GLY A 154 -7.71 -10.69 18.98
C GLY A 154 -8.48 -9.36 18.91
N LEU A 155 -8.69 -8.69 20.05
CA LEU A 155 -9.25 -7.33 20.09
C LEU A 155 -8.20 -6.32 19.64
N LEU A 156 -8.60 -5.06 19.42
CA LEU A 156 -7.61 -3.99 19.28
C LEU A 156 -6.73 -3.93 20.53
N ASN A 157 -5.49 -3.53 20.34
CA ASN A 157 -4.65 -3.16 21.47
C ASN A 157 -4.82 -1.69 21.83
N ARG A 158 -4.29 -1.32 23.00
CA ARG A 158 -4.26 0.06 23.49
C ARG A 158 -3.89 1.10 22.42
N ARG A 159 -2.79 0.89 21.67
CA ARG A 159 -2.33 1.85 20.65
C ARG A 159 -3.38 2.06 19.55
N SER A 160 -4.02 0.99 19.09
CA SER A 160 -5.03 1.09 18.03
C SER A 160 -6.33 1.74 18.51
N LEU A 161 -6.68 1.56 19.78
CA LEU A 161 -7.80 2.28 20.37
C LEU A 161 -7.51 3.78 20.45
N GLU A 162 -6.32 4.18 20.93
CA GLU A 162 -5.92 5.59 21.00
C GLU A 162 -5.96 6.27 19.62
N GLN A 163 -5.53 5.57 18.56
CA GLN A 163 -5.63 6.06 17.18
C GLN A 163 -7.07 6.20 16.69
N ALA A 164 -7.93 5.23 17.01
CA ALA A 164 -9.34 5.29 16.61
C ALA A 164 -10.08 6.42 17.34
N ALA A 165 -9.80 6.63 18.63
CA ALA A 165 -10.34 7.76 19.39
C ALA A 165 -9.91 9.11 18.80
N ALA A 166 -8.63 9.27 18.45
CA ALA A 166 -8.15 10.50 17.81
C ALA A 166 -8.85 10.79 16.47
N THR A 167 -9.19 9.74 15.70
CA THR A 167 -9.95 9.91 14.45
C THR A 167 -11.38 10.40 14.71
N LEU A 168 -12.04 9.85 15.73
CA LEU A 168 -13.38 10.30 16.13
C LEU A 168 -13.37 11.75 16.63
N ASP A 169 -12.32 12.14 17.37
CA ASP A 169 -12.12 13.52 17.82
C ASP A 169 -11.95 14.48 16.63
N ASP A 170 -11.12 14.10 15.65
CA ASP A 170 -10.88 14.91 14.43
C ASP A 170 -12.14 15.06 13.57
N GLU A 171 -12.98 14.03 13.50
CA GLU A 171 -14.26 14.04 12.80
C GLU A 171 -15.38 14.76 13.57
N GLY A 172 -15.14 15.11 14.84
CA GLY A 172 -16.16 15.67 15.73
C GLY A 172 -17.30 14.68 16.03
N THR A 173 -17.04 13.39 15.88
CA THR A 173 -18.02 12.32 16.13
C THR A 173 -18.17 12.12 17.64
N PRO A 174 -19.37 12.35 18.23
CA PRO A 174 -19.55 12.13 19.66
C PRO A 174 -19.52 10.63 19.98
N TYR A 175 -18.77 10.26 21.01
CA TYR A 175 -18.67 8.88 21.49
C TYR A 175 -18.72 8.81 23.03
N VAL A 176 -18.93 7.60 23.55
CA VAL A 176 -18.85 7.26 24.97
C VAL A 176 -17.81 6.17 25.11
N VAL A 177 -17.04 6.22 26.19
CA VAL A 177 -16.06 5.19 26.53
C VAL A 177 -16.53 4.45 27.78
N ALA A 178 -16.56 3.12 27.71
CA ALA A 178 -16.74 2.28 28.88
C ALA A 178 -15.43 1.54 29.21
N PHE A 179 -15.06 1.58 30.48
CA PHE A 179 -13.88 0.89 31.00
C PHE A 179 -14.32 -0.31 31.83
N ALA A 180 -13.82 -1.50 31.48
CA ALA A 180 -14.13 -2.75 32.15
C ALA A 180 -12.86 -3.40 32.69
N ASP A 181 -12.92 -3.88 33.93
CA ASP A 181 -11.83 -4.61 34.60
C ASP A 181 -12.34 -5.97 35.07
N LEU A 182 -11.52 -7.02 34.95
CA LEU A 182 -11.92 -8.37 35.40
C LEU A 182 -11.67 -8.55 36.89
N ASP A 183 -12.75 -8.56 37.66
CA ASP A 183 -12.71 -8.75 39.10
C ASP A 183 -11.90 -9.98 39.53
N ARG A 184 -10.96 -9.76 40.45
CA ARG A 184 -10.15 -10.81 41.11
C ARG A 184 -9.36 -11.68 40.12
N PHE A 185 -8.98 -11.17 38.95
CA PHE A 185 -8.22 -11.93 37.95
C PHE A 185 -6.89 -12.48 38.49
N LYS A 186 -6.20 -11.73 39.35
CA LYS A 186 -5.02 -12.23 40.06
C LYS A 186 -5.30 -13.50 40.88
N VAL A 187 -6.43 -13.59 41.57
CA VAL A 187 -6.80 -14.78 42.36
C VAL A 187 -7.02 -15.99 41.46
N LEU A 188 -7.65 -15.79 40.29
CA LEU A 188 -7.80 -16.84 39.27
C LEU A 188 -6.43 -17.37 38.82
N ASN A 189 -5.50 -16.47 38.48
CA ASN A 189 -4.15 -16.85 38.08
C ASN A 189 -3.38 -17.56 39.19
N ASP A 190 -3.43 -17.04 40.41
CA ASP A 190 -2.71 -17.59 41.55
C ASP A 190 -3.27 -18.98 41.95
N THR A 191 -4.57 -19.23 41.73
CA THR A 191 -5.24 -20.50 42.07
C THR A 191 -5.15 -21.56 40.98
N HIS A 192 -5.28 -21.15 39.70
CA HIS A 192 -5.44 -22.06 38.56
C HIS A 192 -4.34 -21.93 37.49
N GLY A 193 -3.37 -21.04 37.70
CA GLY A 193 -2.26 -20.79 36.79
C GLY A 193 -2.60 -19.84 35.64
N HIS A 194 -1.56 -19.28 35.02
CA HIS A 194 -1.69 -18.30 33.93
C HIS A 194 -2.47 -18.82 32.71
N ALA A 195 -2.41 -20.13 32.42
CA ALA A 195 -3.18 -20.72 31.32
C ALA A 195 -4.70 -20.57 31.53
N ALA A 196 -5.18 -20.62 32.78
CA ALA A 196 -6.57 -20.40 33.12
C ALA A 196 -6.96 -18.92 32.96
N GLY A 197 -6.09 -17.98 33.38
CA GLY A 197 -6.27 -16.55 33.11
C GLY A 197 -6.34 -16.23 31.63
N ASP A 198 -5.43 -16.78 30.83
CA ASP A 198 -5.42 -16.63 29.38
C ASP A 198 -6.72 -17.16 28.73
N ALA A 199 -7.26 -18.27 29.24
CA ALA A 199 -8.54 -18.80 28.80
C ALA A 199 -9.71 -17.87 29.17
N ALA A 200 -9.68 -17.29 30.37
CA ALA A 200 -10.68 -16.32 30.81
C ALA A 200 -10.64 -15.02 29.99
N LEU A 201 -9.46 -14.49 29.67
CA LEU A 201 -9.30 -13.31 28.80
C LEU A 201 -9.85 -13.55 27.40
N ARG A 202 -9.54 -14.71 26.79
CA ARG A 202 -10.10 -15.10 25.49
C ARG A 202 -11.62 -15.26 25.53
N LEU A 203 -12.15 -15.80 26.63
CA LEU A 203 -13.59 -15.95 26.81
C LEU A 203 -14.26 -14.58 26.94
N PHE A 204 -13.75 -13.71 27.79
CA PHE A 204 -14.28 -12.37 27.99
C PHE A 204 -14.26 -11.56 26.70
N ALA A 205 -13.15 -11.58 25.95
CA ALA A 205 -13.04 -10.89 24.67
C ALA A 205 -14.12 -11.34 23.66
N ARG A 206 -14.42 -12.64 23.60
CA ARG A 206 -15.51 -13.17 22.76
C ARG A 206 -16.88 -12.69 23.23
N VAL A 207 -17.14 -12.74 24.54
CA VAL A 207 -18.40 -12.27 25.14
C VAL A 207 -18.59 -10.79 24.85
N LEU A 208 -17.57 -9.97 25.11
CA LEU A 208 -17.56 -8.53 24.88
C LEU A 208 -17.91 -8.22 23.42
N ARG A 209 -17.20 -8.83 22.46
CA ARG A 209 -17.45 -8.63 21.02
C ARG A 209 -18.86 -9.04 20.59
N SER A 210 -19.44 -10.07 21.22
CA SER A 210 -20.81 -10.51 20.93
C SER A 210 -21.89 -9.67 21.62
N SER A 211 -21.50 -8.83 22.60
CA SER A 211 -22.42 -8.01 23.40
C SER A 211 -22.52 -6.56 22.93
N VAL A 212 -21.65 -6.15 21.99
CA VAL A 212 -21.60 -4.80 21.42
C VAL A 212 -22.12 -4.79 19.98
N ARG A 213 -22.37 -3.59 19.44
CA ARG A 213 -22.79 -3.43 18.04
C ARG A 213 -21.61 -3.69 17.09
N PRO A 214 -21.87 -4.01 15.81
CA PRO A 214 -20.81 -4.27 14.83
C PRO A 214 -19.82 -3.10 14.63
N ASP A 215 -20.28 -1.86 14.84
CA ASP A 215 -19.49 -0.65 14.62
C ASP A 215 -18.79 -0.15 15.91
N ASP A 216 -19.04 -0.80 17.06
CA ASP A 216 -18.42 -0.43 18.33
C ASP A 216 -16.94 -0.92 18.37
N ILE A 217 -16.07 -0.13 18.98
CA ILE A 217 -14.62 -0.38 19.00
C ILE A 217 -14.20 -1.04 20.31
N THR A 218 -13.97 -2.36 20.30
CA THR A 218 -13.49 -3.07 21.50
C THR A 218 -11.97 -3.25 21.51
N SER A 219 -11.33 -3.03 22.67
CA SER A 219 -9.89 -3.11 22.86
C SER A 219 -9.50 -3.74 24.19
N ARG A 220 -8.33 -4.39 24.24
CA ARG A 220 -7.64 -4.74 25.48
C ARG A 220 -6.65 -3.65 25.83
N TRP A 221 -6.89 -2.96 26.94
CA TRP A 221 -6.11 -1.82 27.40
C TRP A 221 -4.85 -2.23 28.17
N GLY A 222 -5.00 -3.24 29.03
CA GLY A 222 -3.97 -3.69 29.95
C GLY A 222 -3.99 -5.20 30.17
N GLY A 223 -3.51 -5.64 31.33
CA GLY A 223 -3.40 -7.07 31.67
C GLY A 223 -4.78 -7.75 31.74
N GLU A 224 -5.74 -7.10 32.39
CA GLU A 224 -7.10 -7.60 32.61
C GLU A 224 -8.19 -6.55 32.30
N GLU A 225 -7.76 -5.43 31.73
CA GLU A 225 -8.58 -4.24 31.46
C GLU A 225 -8.99 -4.17 29.97
N PHE A 226 -10.24 -3.80 29.73
CA PHE A 226 -10.86 -3.68 28.41
C PHE A 226 -11.57 -2.34 28.26
N LEU A 227 -11.60 -1.84 27.03
CA LEU A 227 -12.28 -0.60 26.65
C LEU A 227 -13.23 -0.89 25.48
N LEU A 228 -14.35 -0.17 25.46
CA LEU A 228 -15.32 -0.14 24.37
C LEU A 228 -15.93 1.25 24.21
#